data_AF-A0A1C7Z0U1-F1
#
_entry.id   AF-A0A1C7Z0U1-F1
#
_cell.length_a   1.000
_cell.length_b   1.000
_cell.length_c   1.000
_cell.angle_alpha   90.00
_cell.angle_beta   90.00
_cell.angle_gamma   90.00
#
_symmetry.space_group_name_H-M   'P 1'
#
loop_
_entity.id
_entity.type
_entity.pdbx_description
1 polymer ?
#
loop_
_entity_poly.entity_id
_entity_poly.type
_entity_poly.pdbx_seq_one_letter_code
_entity_poly.pdbx_strand_id
1 'polypeptide(L)'
;MPKGFISKDYAVLVIVAGAVAVVLSGLGFFSRPADWAGWVQATGLIVGMMAAVAIPAIQKKQDAAIQHQQLRTRETGYARRIQYLCGELSELLAKISVSLNHLRASDRHRLQNTLQDYLHRLFESHKQDLNDDRVVIAYELRQVANDLIDELESGRADRVVFMGLEKRLQKLAHRCQVNAAMAERT
;
A
#
# COMPACT_ATOMS: atom_id res chain seq x y z
N MET A 1 0.14 12.05 -33.41
CA MET A 1 -1.31 12.18 -33.10
C MET A 1 -1.46 12.72 -31.69
N PRO A 2 -1.78 14.01 -31.48
CA PRO A 2 -1.89 14.56 -30.13
C PRO A 2 -3.33 14.41 -29.64
N LYS A 3 -3.63 13.28 -28.97
CA LYS A 3 -4.78 13.17 -28.07
C LYS A 3 -4.19 13.01 -26.67
N GLY A 4 -4.38 14.01 -25.79
CA GLY A 4 -4.16 13.77 -24.35
C GLY A 4 -3.42 14.84 -23.54
N PHE A 5 -3.25 16.08 -23.99
CA PHE A 5 -2.51 17.08 -23.19
C PHE A 5 -3.30 17.76 -22.06
N ILE A 6 -4.58 17.43 -21.88
CA ILE A 6 -5.44 18.09 -20.90
C ILE A 6 -6.20 17.01 -20.13
N SER A 7 -5.82 16.75 -18.88
CA SER A 7 -6.62 15.90 -17.99
C SER A 7 -8.03 16.49 -17.86
N LYS A 8 -9.04 15.65 -17.60
CA LYS A 8 -10.45 16.06 -17.54
C LYS A 8 -10.68 17.32 -16.68
N ASP A 9 -9.90 17.48 -15.61
CA ASP A 9 -9.97 18.64 -14.71
C ASP A 9 -9.45 19.94 -15.33
N TYR A 10 -8.37 19.87 -16.11
CA TYR A 10 -7.86 21.02 -16.86
C TYR A 10 -8.76 21.35 -18.07
N ALA A 11 -9.48 20.38 -18.61
CA ALA A 11 -10.38 20.59 -19.75
C ALA A 11 -11.58 21.44 -19.32
N VAL A 12 -12.13 21.18 -18.13
CA VAL A 12 -13.18 22.01 -17.54
C VAL A 12 -12.69 23.44 -17.32
N LEU A 13 -11.46 23.61 -16.81
CA LEU A 13 -10.86 24.94 -16.63
C LEU A 13 -10.74 25.71 -17.95
N VAL A 14 -10.24 25.05 -19.01
CA VAL A 14 -10.10 25.65 -20.35
C VAL A 14 -11.45 26.02 -20.95
N ILE A 15 -12.48 25.17 -20.79
CA ILE A 15 -13.83 25.43 -21.29
C ILE A 15 -14.45 26.64 -20.56
N VAL A 16 -14.32 26.70 -19.23
CA VAL A 16 -14.87 27.81 -18.44
C VAL A 16 -14.13 29.11 -18.75
N ALA A 17 -12.79 29.08 -18.81
CA ALA A 17 -11.99 30.24 -19.18
C ALA A 17 -12.30 30.73 -20.60
N GLY A 18 -12.48 29.81 -21.55
CA GLY A 18 -12.88 30.11 -22.92
C GLY A 18 -14.27 30.75 -23.00
N ALA A 19 -15.25 30.22 -22.25
CA ALA A 19 -16.60 30.80 -22.18
C ALA A 19 -16.57 32.22 -21.60
N VAL A 20 -15.81 32.44 -20.52
CA VAL A 20 -15.62 33.78 -19.93
C VAL A 20 -14.97 34.74 -20.93
N ALA A 21 -13.92 34.28 -21.63
CA ALA A 21 -13.25 35.10 -22.64
C ALA A 21 -14.17 35.50 -23.79
N VAL A 22 -14.98 34.56 -24.30
CA VAL A 22 -15.96 34.83 -25.37
C VAL A 22 -17.04 35.82 -24.91
N VAL A 23 -17.58 35.66 -23.69
CA VAL A 23 -18.59 36.56 -23.13
C VAL A 23 -18.02 37.97 -22.96
N LEU A 24 -16.84 38.11 -22.38
CA LEU A 24 -16.20 39.41 -22.17
C LEU A 24 -15.80 40.08 -23.49
N SER A 25 -15.34 39.31 -24.46
CA SER A 25 -14.99 39.82 -25.80
C SER A 25 -16.24 40.25 -26.58
N GLY A 26 -17.35 39.51 -26.46
CA GLY A 26 -18.64 39.87 -27.05
C GLY A 26 -19.21 41.15 -26.45
N LEU A 27 -19.11 41.33 -25.14
CA LEU A 27 -19.51 42.58 -24.46
C LEU A 27 -18.62 43.77 -24.87
N GLY A 28 -17.31 43.55 -25.01
CA GLY A 28 -16.36 44.56 -25.47
C GLY A 28 -16.59 45.01 -26.92
N PHE A 29 -17.11 44.13 -27.79
CA PHE A 29 -17.39 44.47 -29.19
C PHE A 29 -18.49 45.53 -29.36
N PHE A 30 -19.42 45.65 -28.41
CA PHE A 30 -20.45 46.70 -28.40
C PHE A 30 -19.98 48.01 -27.75
N SER A 31 -18.75 48.06 -27.23
CA SER A 31 -18.15 49.26 -26.64
C SER A 31 -17.44 50.11 -27.70
N ARG A 32 -17.21 51.40 -27.41
CA ARG A 32 -16.62 52.34 -28.37
C ARG A 32 -15.26 51.85 -28.89
N PRO A 33 -14.91 52.05 -30.17
CA PRO A 33 -13.70 51.53 -30.79
C PRO A 33 -12.39 52.04 -30.17
N ALA A 34 -12.42 53.09 -29.33
CA ALA A 34 -11.24 53.61 -28.64
C ALA A 34 -10.77 52.75 -27.45
N ASP A 35 -11.62 51.88 -26.89
CA ASP A 35 -11.34 51.17 -25.62
C ASP A 35 -11.02 49.67 -25.81
N TRP A 36 -10.92 49.20 -27.06
CA TRP A 36 -10.78 47.77 -27.38
C TRP A 36 -9.56 47.11 -26.71
N ALA A 37 -8.43 47.81 -26.66
CA ALA A 37 -7.19 47.30 -26.08
C ALA A 37 -7.32 47.08 -24.55
N GLY A 38 -8.05 47.97 -23.86
CA GLY A 38 -8.31 47.84 -22.43
C GLY A 38 -9.21 46.65 -22.10
N TRP A 39 -10.21 46.37 -22.94
CA TRP A 39 -11.08 45.20 -22.80
C TRP A 39 -10.34 43.88 -23.02
N VAL A 40 -9.45 43.82 -24.01
CA VAL A 40 -8.61 42.64 -24.25
C VAL A 40 -7.68 42.40 -23.06
N GLN A 41 -7.07 43.45 -22.51
CA GLN A 41 -6.19 43.36 -21.34
C GLN A 41 -6.96 42.90 -20.08
N ALA A 42 -8.14 43.45 -19.82
CA ALA A 42 -8.98 43.06 -18.69
C ALA A 42 -9.43 41.59 -18.78
N THR A 43 -9.81 41.15 -19.98
CA THR A 43 -10.19 39.75 -20.22
C THR A 43 -9.01 38.80 -19.98
N GLY A 44 -7.83 39.15 -20.49
CA GLY A 44 -6.60 38.39 -20.25
C GLY A 44 -6.24 38.31 -18.77
N LEU A 45 -6.42 39.40 -18.01
CA LEU A 45 -6.16 39.44 -16.58
C LEU A 45 -7.14 38.55 -15.78
N ILE A 46 -8.43 38.58 -16.11
CA ILE A 46 -9.44 37.74 -15.47
C ILE A 46 -9.14 36.26 -15.72
N VAL A 47 -8.89 35.88 -16.99
CA VAL A 47 -8.55 34.50 -17.35
C VAL A 47 -7.25 34.06 -16.68
N GLY A 48 -6.23 34.93 -16.66
CA GLY A 48 -4.96 34.67 -15.98
C GLY A 48 -5.14 34.45 -14.48
N MET A 49 -5.98 35.25 -13.82
CA MET A 49 -6.28 35.09 -12.40
C MET A 49 -7.06 33.81 -12.10
N MET A 50 -8.02 33.44 -12.96
CA MET A 50 -8.72 32.15 -12.86
C MET A 50 -7.76 30.98 -12.97
N ALA A 51 -6.82 31.01 -13.94
CA ALA A 51 -5.82 29.97 -14.08
C ALA A 51 -4.87 29.93 -12.87
N ALA A 52 -4.42 31.08 -12.37
CA ALA A 52 -3.52 31.18 -11.22
C ALA A 52 -4.11 30.59 -9.93
N VAL A 53 -5.43 30.65 -9.74
CA VAL A 53 -6.12 30.06 -8.58
C VAL A 53 -6.48 28.59 -8.82
N ALA A 54 -6.98 28.26 -10.02
CA ALA A 54 -7.49 26.93 -10.32
C ALA A 54 -6.38 25.88 -10.46
N ILE A 55 -5.23 26.23 -11.06
CA ILE A 55 -4.14 25.28 -11.29
C ILE A 55 -3.59 24.73 -9.96
N PRO A 56 -3.21 25.55 -8.96
CA PRO A 56 -2.75 25.04 -7.67
C PRO A 56 -3.82 24.21 -6.94
N ALA A 57 -5.10 24.59 -7.06
CA ALA A 57 -6.19 23.83 -6.45
C ALA A 57 -6.36 22.44 -7.07
N ILE A 58 -6.22 22.33 -8.39
CA ILE A 58 -6.26 21.04 -9.12
C ILE A 58 -5.03 20.20 -8.77
N GLN A 59 -3.84 20.80 -8.74
CA GLN A 59 -2.60 20.12 -8.35
C GLN A 59 -2.70 19.54 -6.94
N LYS A 60 -3.16 20.34 -5.96
CA LYS A 60 -3.34 19.88 -4.57
C LYS A 60 -4.31 18.70 -4.47
N LYS A 61 -5.37 18.68 -5.28
CA LYS A 61 -6.31 17.55 -5.34
C LYS A 61 -5.66 16.30 -5.94
N GLN A 62 -4.87 16.47 -7.00
CA GLN A 62 -4.16 15.36 -7.64
C GLN A 62 -3.08 14.79 -6.72
N ASP A 63 -2.31 15.65 -6.04
CA ASP A 63 -1.29 15.24 -5.07
C ASP A 63 -1.91 14.45 -3.91
N ALA A 64 -3.04 14.91 -3.38
CA ALA A 64 -3.77 14.18 -2.34
C ALA A 64 -4.25 12.80 -2.85
N ALA A 65 -4.77 12.72 -4.07
CA ALA A 65 -5.20 11.45 -4.66
C ALA A 65 -4.03 10.48 -4.87
N ILE A 66 -2.88 10.97 -5.34
CA ILE A 66 -1.66 10.17 -5.50
C ILE A 66 -1.16 9.67 -4.15
N GLN A 67 -1.10 10.54 -3.14
CA GLN A 67 -0.70 10.15 -1.78
C GLN A 67 -1.64 9.09 -1.21
N HIS A 68 -2.95 9.25 -1.35
CA HIS A 68 -3.91 8.23 -0.92
C HIS A 68 -3.72 6.90 -1.65
N GLN A 69 -3.48 6.93 -2.96
CA GLN A 69 -3.22 5.71 -3.74
C GLN A 69 -1.91 5.01 -3.30
N GLN A 70 -0.85 5.79 -3.03
CA GLN A 70 0.41 5.26 -2.52
C GLN A 70 0.24 4.62 -1.15
N LEU A 71 -0.53 5.24 -0.25
CA LEU A 71 -0.85 4.68 1.06
C LEU A 71 -1.59 3.34 0.93
N ARG A 72 -2.65 3.27 0.12
CA ARG A 72 -3.39 2.02 -0.14
C ARG A 72 -2.50 0.92 -0.73
N THR A 73 -1.64 1.28 -1.68
CA THR A 73 -0.69 0.34 -2.30
C THR A 73 0.33 -0.19 -1.27
N ARG A 74 0.75 0.67 -0.35
CA ARG A 74 1.65 0.30 0.74
C ARG A 74 0.97 -0.62 1.75
N GLU A 75 -0.26 -0.32 2.16
CA GLU A 75 -1.03 -1.12 3.10
C GLU A 75 -1.36 -2.51 2.55
N THR A 76 -1.85 -2.59 1.30
CA THR A 76 -2.06 -3.87 0.60
C THR A 76 -0.75 -4.67 0.47
N GLY A 77 0.36 -3.98 0.15
CA GLY A 77 1.68 -4.58 0.08
C GLY A 77 2.13 -5.21 1.40
N TYR A 78 1.96 -4.50 2.52
CA TYR A 78 2.31 -5.04 3.85
C TYR A 78 1.43 -6.24 4.23
N ALA A 79 0.11 -6.14 4.02
CA ALA A 79 -0.81 -7.22 4.33
C ALA A 79 -0.47 -8.51 3.54
N ARG A 80 -0.17 -8.38 2.24
CA ARG A 80 0.25 -9.52 1.42
C ARG A 80 1.60 -10.11 1.83
N ARG A 81 2.58 -9.27 2.23
CA ARG A 81 3.88 -9.75 2.73
C ARG A 81 3.73 -10.59 4.00
N ILE A 82 2.92 -10.14 4.95
CA ILE A 82 2.62 -10.90 6.17
C ILE A 82 1.91 -12.21 5.83
N GLN A 83 0.95 -12.19 4.91
CA GLN A 83 0.28 -13.41 4.45
C GLN A 83 1.27 -14.42 3.83
N TYR A 84 2.20 -13.95 2.99
CA TYR A 84 3.24 -14.78 2.41
C TYR A 84 4.14 -15.39 3.50
N LEU A 85 4.63 -14.58 4.45
CA LEU A 85 5.47 -15.05 5.55
C LEU A 85 4.74 -16.04 6.47
N CYS A 86 3.43 -15.88 6.66
CA CYS A 86 2.63 -16.85 7.38
C CYS A 86 2.56 -18.19 6.64
N GLY A 87 2.42 -18.16 5.30
CA GLY A 87 2.45 -19.34 4.46
C GLY A 87 3.81 -20.05 4.49
N GLU A 88 4.89 -19.30 4.41
CA GLU A 88 6.26 -19.82 4.49
C GLU A 88 6.50 -20.55 5.82
N LEU A 89 6.10 -19.96 6.95
CA LEU A 89 6.21 -20.62 8.26
C LEU A 89 5.34 -21.89 8.33
N SER A 90 4.16 -21.88 7.71
CA SER A 90 3.28 -23.06 7.67
C SER A 90 3.90 -24.20 6.86
N GLU A 91 4.56 -23.88 5.76
CA GLU A 91 5.27 -24.86 4.94
C GLU A 91 6.49 -25.42 5.68
N LEU A 92 7.25 -24.56 6.37
CA LEU A 92 8.38 -24.98 7.21
C LEU A 92 7.91 -25.92 8.33
N LEU A 93 6.85 -25.55 9.06
CA LEU A 93 6.29 -26.39 10.11
C LEU A 93 5.83 -27.75 9.58
N ALA A 94 5.15 -27.78 8.43
CA ALA A 94 4.72 -29.03 7.80
C ALA A 94 5.91 -29.91 7.41
N LYS A 95 6.96 -29.34 6.80
CA LYS A 95 8.20 -30.07 6.46
C LYS A 95 8.87 -30.66 7.69
N ILE A 96 8.95 -29.89 8.78
CA ILE A 96 9.53 -30.32 10.04
C ILE A 96 8.69 -31.45 10.65
N SER A 97 7.37 -31.27 10.72
CA SER A 97 6.42 -32.26 11.26
C SER A 97 6.54 -33.63 10.56
N VAL A 98 6.68 -33.65 9.24
CA VAL A 98 6.87 -34.90 8.47
C VAL A 98 8.24 -35.53 8.72
N SER A 99 9.28 -34.73 8.87
CA SER A 99 10.67 -35.20 9.05
C SER A 99 11.08 -35.43 10.50
N LEU A 100 10.19 -35.22 11.47
CA LEU A 100 10.46 -35.22 12.91
C LEU A 100 11.27 -36.44 13.39
N ASN A 101 10.86 -37.63 12.95
CA ASN A 101 11.45 -38.91 13.37
C ASN A 101 12.81 -39.20 12.72
N HIS A 102 13.16 -38.48 11.65
CA HIS A 102 14.36 -38.71 10.84
C HIS A 102 15.34 -37.54 10.87
N LEU A 103 15.02 -36.50 11.65
CA LEU A 103 15.78 -35.27 11.75
C LEU A 103 17.11 -35.50 12.48
N ARG A 104 18.20 -35.51 11.71
CA ARG A 104 19.57 -35.55 12.24
C ARG A 104 19.94 -34.21 12.86
N ALA A 105 20.95 -34.21 13.74
CA ALA A 105 21.43 -32.99 14.40
C ALA A 105 21.87 -31.90 13.39
N SER A 106 22.53 -32.27 12.28
CA SER A 106 22.91 -31.32 11.22
C SER A 106 21.71 -30.65 10.55
N ASP A 107 20.65 -31.41 10.30
CA ASP A 107 19.45 -30.92 9.64
C ASP A 107 18.64 -30.01 10.57
N ARG A 108 18.59 -30.33 11.86
CA ARG A 108 18.01 -29.46 12.90
C ARG A 108 18.70 -28.11 12.95
N HIS A 109 20.04 -28.09 12.96
CA HIS A 109 20.78 -26.84 12.97
C HIS A 109 20.55 -26.01 11.69
N ARG A 110 20.46 -26.67 10.53
CA ARG A 110 20.12 -25.99 9.27
C ARG A 110 18.72 -25.37 9.31
N LEU A 111 17.73 -26.07 9.84
CA LEU A 111 16.36 -25.58 9.99
C LEU A 111 16.29 -24.41 10.98
N GLN A 112 17.03 -24.45 12.08
CA GLN A 112 17.16 -23.32 13.01
C GLN A 112 17.69 -22.08 12.29
N ASN A 113 18.75 -22.21 11.49
CA ASN A 113 19.28 -21.09 10.71
C ASN A 113 18.25 -20.55 9.70
N THR A 114 17.46 -21.42 9.07
CA THR A 114 16.35 -21.00 8.20
C THR A 114 15.26 -20.26 8.97
N LEU A 115 14.92 -20.69 10.19
CA LEU A 115 13.94 -20.01 11.04
C LEU A 115 14.46 -18.66 11.57
N GLN A 116 15.76 -18.55 11.85
CA GLN A 116 16.38 -17.28 12.22
C GLN A 116 16.38 -16.28 11.06
N ASP A 117 16.67 -16.74 9.83
CA ASP A 117 16.55 -15.90 8.63
C ASP A 117 15.09 -15.47 8.39
N TYR A 118 14.14 -16.40 8.57
CA TYR A 118 12.71 -16.09 8.53
C TYR A 118 12.33 -14.99 9.55
N LEU A 119 12.80 -15.09 10.80
CA LEU A 119 12.55 -14.09 11.83
C LEU A 119 13.13 -12.72 11.47
N HIS A 120 14.33 -12.70 10.88
CA HIS A 120 14.94 -11.47 10.41
C HIS A 120 14.12 -10.81 9.28
N ARG A 121 13.70 -11.61 8.29
CA ARG A 121 12.83 -11.14 7.20
C ARG A 121 11.46 -10.67 7.71
N LEU A 122 10.89 -11.39 8.67
CA LEU A 122 9.65 -11.00 9.33
C LEU A 122 9.81 -9.62 9.96
N PHE A 123 10.85 -9.40 10.78
CA PHE A 123 11.14 -8.11 11.40
C PHE A 123 11.30 -6.98 10.39
N GLU A 124 12.15 -7.14 9.39
CA GLU A 124 12.37 -6.10 8.37
C GLU A 124 11.10 -5.80 7.56
N SER A 125 10.23 -6.79 7.33
CA SER A 125 9.01 -6.61 6.56
C SER A 125 7.96 -5.70 7.23
N HIS A 126 7.91 -5.66 8.57
CA HIS A 126 6.90 -4.91 9.35
C HIS A 126 7.48 -3.75 10.16
N LYS A 127 8.79 -3.47 10.07
CA LYS A 127 9.49 -2.44 10.86
C LYS A 127 8.89 -1.04 10.78
N GLN A 128 8.27 -0.70 9.65
CA GLN A 128 7.64 0.61 9.41
C GLN A 128 6.11 0.52 9.32
N ASP A 129 5.54 -0.63 9.67
CA ASP A 129 4.10 -0.85 9.67
C ASP A 129 3.50 -0.29 10.96
N LEU A 130 2.46 0.52 10.83
CA LEU A 130 1.77 1.19 11.94
C LEU A 130 0.38 0.62 12.20
N ASN A 131 -0.01 -0.44 11.47
CA ASN A 131 -1.30 -1.07 11.65
C ASN A 131 -1.24 -2.07 12.81
N ASP A 132 -2.00 -1.80 13.88
CA ASP A 132 -2.00 -2.59 15.11
C ASP A 132 -2.30 -4.08 14.87
N ASP A 133 -3.29 -4.40 14.04
CA ASP A 133 -3.63 -5.80 13.74
C ASP A 133 -2.47 -6.55 13.10
N ARG A 134 -1.76 -5.91 12.15
CA ARG A 134 -0.59 -6.51 11.48
C ARG A 134 0.59 -6.65 12.44
N VAL A 135 0.79 -5.69 13.34
CA VAL A 135 1.82 -5.78 14.39
C VAL A 135 1.55 -6.96 15.32
N VAL A 136 0.30 -7.16 15.75
CA VAL A 136 -0.09 -8.32 16.57
C VAL A 136 0.12 -9.63 15.82
N ILE A 137 -0.27 -9.71 14.55
CA ILE A 137 -0.04 -10.90 13.71
C ILE A 137 1.46 -11.20 13.60
N ALA A 138 2.30 -10.19 13.33
CA ALA A 138 3.74 -10.36 13.24
C ALA A 138 4.36 -10.82 14.56
N TYR A 139 3.88 -10.31 15.69
CA TYR A 139 4.30 -10.75 17.02
C TYR A 139 3.95 -12.23 17.26
N GLU A 140 2.72 -12.63 16.96
CA GLU A 140 2.29 -14.02 17.13
C GLU A 140 3.04 -14.98 16.19
N LEU A 141 3.33 -14.58 14.95
CA LEU A 141 4.18 -15.35 14.02
C LEU A 141 5.60 -15.52 14.59
N ARG A 142 6.17 -14.46 15.15
CA ARG A 142 7.47 -14.52 15.82
C ARG A 142 7.44 -15.49 17.00
N GLN A 143 6.37 -15.50 17.78
CA GLN A 143 6.23 -16.43 18.90
C GLN A 143 6.22 -17.88 18.41
N VAL A 144 5.41 -18.21 17.38
CA VAL A 144 5.36 -19.56 16.81
C VAL A 144 6.72 -20.00 16.25
N ALA A 145 7.44 -19.09 15.58
CA ALA A 145 8.76 -19.39 15.04
C ALA A 145 9.82 -19.63 16.14
N ASN A 146 9.79 -18.86 17.23
CA ASN A 146 10.67 -19.10 18.38
C ASN A 146 10.33 -20.41 19.09
N ASP A 147 9.05 -20.68 19.35
CA ASP A 147 8.61 -21.94 19.97
C ASP A 147 9.10 -23.15 19.12
N LEU A 148 9.10 -23.02 17.79
CA LEU A 148 9.60 -24.03 16.87
C LEU A 148 11.13 -24.18 16.93
N ILE A 149 11.88 -23.08 17.11
CA ILE A 149 13.34 -23.12 17.31
C ILE A 149 13.66 -23.84 18.62
N ASP A 150 12.96 -23.49 19.71
CA ASP A 150 13.15 -24.09 21.03
C ASP A 150 12.88 -25.60 21.01
N GLU A 151 11.83 -26.04 20.31
CA GLU A 151 11.55 -27.47 20.11
C GLU A 151 12.68 -28.18 19.32
N LEU A 152 13.21 -27.55 18.27
CA LEU A 152 14.35 -28.10 17.52
C LEU A 152 15.62 -28.17 18.37
N GLU A 153 15.86 -27.21 19.26
CA GLU A 153 17.00 -27.18 20.20
C GLU A 153 16.87 -28.24 21.30
N SER A 154 15.68 -28.39 21.87
CA SER A 154 15.40 -29.39 22.92
C SER A 154 15.69 -30.82 22.45
N GLY A 155 15.60 -31.02 21.14
CA GLY A 155 15.73 -32.30 20.47
C GLY A 155 14.64 -33.32 20.81
N ARG A 156 13.65 -32.91 21.61
CA ARG A 156 12.43 -33.65 21.92
C ARG A 156 11.48 -33.43 20.75
N ALA A 157 11.01 -34.52 20.18
CA ALA A 157 10.11 -34.51 19.04
C ALA A 157 8.68 -34.73 19.56
N ASP A 158 8.17 -33.81 20.39
CA ASP A 158 6.83 -33.96 20.97
C ASP A 158 5.75 -33.60 19.96
N ARG A 159 5.11 -34.63 19.40
CA ARG A 159 4.01 -34.47 18.43
C ARG A 159 2.87 -33.61 18.97
N VAL A 160 2.62 -33.59 20.28
CA VAL A 160 1.56 -32.77 20.88
C VAL A 160 1.87 -31.29 20.73
N VAL A 161 3.13 -30.90 20.97
CA VAL A 161 3.59 -29.51 20.79
C VAL A 161 3.47 -29.10 19.33
N PHE A 162 3.94 -29.94 18.41
CA PHE A 162 3.83 -29.67 16.97
C PHE A 162 2.38 -29.53 16.49
N MET A 163 1.46 -30.37 16.95
CA MET A 163 0.02 -30.21 16.67
C MET A 163 -0.54 -28.91 17.26
N GLY A 164 -0.06 -28.49 18.44
CA GLY A 164 -0.44 -27.22 19.06
C GLY A 164 0.03 -26.02 18.24
N LEU A 165 1.29 -26.04 17.79
CA LEU A 165 1.87 -25.01 16.92
C LEU A 165 1.13 -24.95 15.58
N GLU A 166 0.79 -26.10 15.01
CA GLU A 166 0.04 -26.18 13.75
C GLU A 166 -1.34 -25.53 13.89
N LYS A 167 -2.10 -25.83 14.95
CA LYS A 167 -3.40 -25.20 15.19
C LYS A 167 -3.30 -23.69 15.38
N ARG A 168 -2.30 -23.22 16.13
CA ARG A 168 -2.04 -21.78 16.31
C ARG A 168 -1.75 -21.12 14.97
N LEU A 169 -0.92 -21.77 14.15
CA LEU A 169 -0.53 -21.26 12.84
C LEU A 169 -1.68 -21.28 11.83
N GLN A 170 -2.56 -22.28 11.87
CA GLN A 170 -3.80 -22.30 11.06
C GLN A 170 -4.72 -21.12 11.40
N LYS A 171 -4.89 -20.82 12.70
CA LYS A 171 -5.65 -19.64 13.16
C LYS A 171 -5.01 -18.34 12.69
N LEU A 172 -3.68 -18.25 12.77
CA LEU A 172 -2.91 -17.11 12.25
C LEU A 172 -3.05 -16.96 10.73
N ALA A 173 -2.96 -18.05 9.98
CA ALA A 173 -3.12 -18.05 8.53
C ALA A 173 -4.49 -17.50 8.12
N HIS A 174 -5.54 -17.89 8.83
CA HIS A 174 -6.87 -17.32 8.61
C HIS A 174 -6.90 -15.81 8.88
N ARG A 175 -6.32 -15.34 9.99
CA ARG A 175 -6.22 -13.90 10.30
C ARG A 175 -5.42 -13.13 9.24
N CYS A 176 -4.32 -13.68 8.76
CA CYS A 176 -3.52 -13.10 7.67
C CYS A 176 -4.33 -12.97 6.38
N GLN A 177 -5.10 -13.99 6.02
CA GLN A 177 -5.99 -13.96 4.86
C GLN A 177 -7.07 -12.89 4.99
N VAL A 178 -7.72 -12.80 6.16
CA VAL A 178 -8.72 -11.76 6.44
C VAL A 178 -8.10 -10.37 6.37
N ASN A 179 -6.91 -10.17 6.95
CA ASN A 179 -6.21 -8.89 6.92
C ASN A 179 -5.84 -8.47 5.48
N ALA A 180 -5.35 -9.41 4.67
CA ALA A 180 -5.06 -9.17 3.26
C ALA A 180 -6.33 -8.82 2.47
N ALA A 181 -7.41 -9.57 2.66
CA ALA A 181 -8.69 -9.31 2.00
C ALA A 181 -9.31 -7.96 2.43
N MET A 182 -9.12 -7.56 3.68
CA MET A 182 -9.55 -6.25 4.17
C MET A 182 -8.72 -5.12 3.54
N ALA A 183 -7.39 -5.28 3.49
CA ALA A 183 -6.49 -4.29 2.89
C ALA A 183 -6.78 -4.07 1.40
N GLU A 184 -7.20 -5.09 0.66
CA GLU A 184 -7.59 -4.97 -0.75
C GLU A 184 -8.92 -4.23 -0.96
N ARG A 185 -9.78 -4.18 0.06
CA ARG A 185 -11.08 -3.48 0.00
C ARG A 185 -10.98 -2.01 0.38
N THR A 186 -10.05 -1.65 1.25
CA THR A 186 -9.75 -0.27 1.69
C THR A 186 -9.04 0.52 0.61
#